data_AF-A0A7C9CLW5-F1
#
_entry.id   AF-A0A7C9CLW5-F1
#
_cell.length_a   1.000
_cell.length_b   1.000
_cell.length_c   1.000
_cell.angle_alpha   90.00
_cell.angle_beta   90.00
_cell.angle_gamma   90.00
#
_symmetry.space_group_name_H-M   'P 1'
#
loop_
_entity.id
_entity.type
_entity.pdbx_description
1 polymer ?
#
loop_
_entity_poly.entity_id
_entity_poly.type
_entity_poly.pdbx_seq_one_letter_code
_entity_poly.pdbx_strand_id
1 'polypeptide(L)'
;VLQANLKDTVEMIHQKIHSMTGIPVTEQRLIYNGKQLQWEQTLEECGVQNDAGLQLVGRMRSTGHPRAWRVINDMVSAICKLCRKEIPNYSSSVVKGKLEQFMTLPLTKQNNKFASLSMKSARIKRANEAKELSNDDNGEEEEEGDEDGEDENDWCGNINKIDYCKIFMDACAPQALVMLYMSSDKNNRDCAEACIRSFVGFVKVLGRQAVERSFCATVVLEFCKLLRPVGAEENVMYLYCRSTLGSMLDKIEVVSGPKDICGISVWGTTCIGIQDVFPFFKELGLQLLKDLVQSAECNSNIGQLVRDVCDFAAFLQPTLAFTRRRFAIAAAVKKAKGKVGPLGEEADHLFNIFNGLLGQIDKCLGKMEMCLSKKKKKEFKIYQGGWSQYLAILKELSSISVLFPGTEDQFLRMITQNKEPLRDLVVRYANRMDDYSWLRKYKDVLDFESRRHLAMLMFP
;
A
#
# COMPACT_ATOMS: atom_id res chain seq x y z
N VAL A 1 30.96 -10.97 -18.54
CA VAL A 1 31.76 -10.35 -19.62
C VAL A 1 30.78 -9.92 -20.70
N LEU A 2 30.86 -8.66 -21.14
CA LEU A 2 29.96 -8.08 -22.16
C LEU A 2 30.72 -8.05 -23.49
N GLN A 3 30.10 -8.55 -24.57
CA GLN A 3 30.69 -8.52 -25.92
C GLN A 3 30.24 -7.27 -26.68
N ALA A 4 31.21 -6.51 -27.19
CA ALA A 4 30.99 -5.28 -27.93
C ALA A 4 31.99 -5.15 -29.08
N ASN A 5 31.60 -4.40 -30.11
CA ASN A 5 32.49 -4.05 -31.21
C ASN A 5 33.13 -2.68 -30.95
N LEU A 6 34.33 -2.42 -31.46
CA LEU A 6 35.01 -1.12 -31.31
C LEU A 6 34.19 0.05 -31.88
N LYS A 7 33.35 -0.24 -32.88
CA LYS A 7 32.43 0.71 -33.50
C LYS A 7 31.11 0.90 -32.74
N ASP A 8 30.86 0.10 -31.70
CA ASP A 8 29.67 0.30 -30.85
C ASP A 8 29.83 1.63 -30.10
N THR A 9 28.75 2.41 -30.03
CA THR A 9 28.71 3.63 -29.22
C THR A 9 28.56 3.31 -27.74
N VAL A 10 28.98 4.24 -26.89
CA VAL A 10 28.80 4.14 -25.43
C VAL A 10 27.31 4.01 -25.07
N GLU A 11 26.41 4.63 -25.83
CA GLU A 11 24.96 4.39 -25.75
C GLU A 11 24.59 2.90 -25.89
N MET A 12 25.09 2.23 -26.93
CA MET A 12 24.78 0.81 -27.16
C MET A 12 25.27 -0.07 -26.00
N ILE A 13 26.39 0.30 -25.39
CA ILE A 13 26.89 -0.40 -24.19
C ILE A 13 25.97 -0.17 -23.00
N HIS A 14 25.50 1.05 -22.78
CA HIS A 14 24.51 1.35 -21.75
C HIS A 14 23.21 0.58 -21.93
N GLN A 15 22.71 0.49 -23.17
CA GLN A 15 21.52 -0.30 -23.50
C GLN A 15 21.74 -1.80 -23.28
N LYS A 16 22.92 -2.35 -23.67
CA LYS A 16 23.28 -3.75 -23.38
C LYS A 16 23.33 -4.02 -21.88
N ILE A 17 23.92 -3.14 -21.08
CA ILE A 17 23.94 -3.24 -19.61
C ILE A 17 22.51 -3.22 -19.07
N HIS A 18 21.65 -2.32 -19.56
CA HIS A 18 20.25 -2.27 -19.15
C HIS A 18 19.51 -3.57 -19.44
N SER A 19 19.63 -4.10 -20.66
CA SER A 19 18.99 -5.36 -21.06
C SER A 19 19.48 -6.56 -20.23
N MET A 20 20.76 -6.58 -19.84
CA MET A 20 21.34 -7.69 -19.07
C MET A 20 21.07 -7.59 -17.56
N THR A 21 21.01 -6.38 -17.00
CA THR A 21 21.02 -6.17 -15.53
C THR A 21 19.74 -5.52 -15.00
N GLY A 22 18.92 -4.94 -15.87
CA GLY A 22 17.75 -4.14 -15.51
C GLY A 22 18.07 -2.71 -15.01
N ILE A 23 19.35 -2.32 -14.86
CA ILE A 23 19.73 -0.99 -14.38
C ILE A 23 19.33 0.06 -15.44
N PRO A 24 18.46 1.06 -15.14
CA PRO A 24 18.04 2.06 -16.10
C PRO A 24 19.22 2.83 -16.70
N VAL A 25 19.21 3.07 -18.01
CA VAL A 25 20.31 3.75 -18.70
C VAL A 25 20.60 5.15 -18.12
N THR A 26 19.56 5.85 -17.69
CA THR A 26 19.65 7.16 -17.04
C THR A 26 20.39 7.15 -15.70
N GLU A 27 20.61 5.97 -15.11
CA GLU A 27 21.31 5.78 -13.84
C GLU A 27 22.73 5.27 -14.03
N GLN A 28 23.14 4.98 -15.27
CA GLN A 28 24.45 4.41 -15.56
C GLN A 28 25.47 5.50 -15.92
N ARG A 29 26.69 5.37 -15.40
CA ARG A 29 27.86 6.16 -15.80
C ARG A 29 29.04 5.21 -15.97
N LEU A 30 29.58 5.16 -17.18
CA LEU A 30 30.76 4.35 -17.51
C LEU A 30 32.02 5.19 -17.37
N ILE A 31 33.01 4.66 -16.65
CA ILE A 31 34.31 5.27 -16.41
C ILE A 31 35.39 4.33 -16.91
N TYR A 32 36.34 4.88 -17.66
CA TYR A 32 37.52 4.17 -18.16
C TYR A 32 38.74 5.06 -18.00
N ASN A 33 39.82 4.54 -17.39
CA ASN A 33 41.04 5.29 -17.06
C ASN A 33 40.77 6.63 -16.33
N GLY A 34 39.80 6.64 -15.41
CA GLY A 34 39.41 7.83 -14.64
C GLY A 34 38.60 8.87 -15.42
N LYS A 35 38.29 8.63 -16.70
CA LYS A 35 37.46 9.52 -17.54
C LYS A 35 36.06 8.95 -17.72
N GLN A 36 35.05 9.80 -17.60
CA GLN A 36 33.67 9.45 -17.93
C GLN A 36 33.52 9.38 -19.45
N LEU A 37 33.02 8.25 -19.94
CA LEU A 37 32.75 8.04 -21.37
C LEU A 37 31.51 8.85 -21.78
N GLN A 38 31.61 9.54 -22.93
CA GLN A 38 30.50 10.33 -23.46
C GLN A 38 29.57 9.48 -24.32
N TRP A 39 28.28 9.81 -24.29
CA TRP A 39 27.21 9.02 -24.89
C TRP A 39 27.40 8.75 -26.38
N GLU A 40 27.82 9.78 -27.11
CA GLU A 40 27.94 9.79 -28.58
C GLU A 40 29.25 9.15 -29.07
N GLN A 41 30.22 8.92 -28.18
CA GLN A 41 31.52 8.39 -28.57
C GLN A 41 31.46 6.88 -28.85
N THR A 42 32.29 6.43 -29.79
CA THR A 42 32.54 5.00 -29.99
C THR A 42 33.53 4.44 -28.97
N LEU A 43 33.52 3.12 -28.74
CA LEU A 43 34.51 2.48 -27.88
C LEU A 43 35.95 2.69 -28.38
N GLU A 44 36.13 2.77 -29.71
CA GLU A 44 37.40 3.11 -30.36
C GLU A 44 37.87 4.52 -30.00
N GLU A 45 36.98 5.53 -30.11
CA GLU A 45 37.28 6.93 -29.74
C GLU A 45 37.58 7.08 -28.24
N CYS A 46 36.97 6.23 -27.41
CA CYS A 46 37.22 6.18 -25.97
C CYS A 46 38.54 5.48 -25.61
N GLY A 47 39.25 4.89 -26.58
CA GLY A 47 40.49 4.13 -26.37
C GLY A 47 40.28 2.82 -25.61
N VAL A 48 39.08 2.26 -25.64
CA VAL A 48 38.73 1.01 -24.94
C VAL A 48 39.30 -0.16 -25.74
N GLN A 49 40.18 -0.95 -25.12
CA GLN A 49 40.83 -2.10 -25.75
C GLN A 49 40.07 -3.40 -25.48
N ASN A 50 40.45 -4.46 -26.19
CA ASN A 50 39.95 -5.79 -25.90
C ASN A 50 40.33 -6.21 -24.47
N ASP A 51 39.41 -6.87 -23.77
CA ASP A 51 39.53 -7.25 -22.36
C ASP A 51 39.69 -6.07 -21.37
N ALA A 52 39.36 -4.84 -21.77
CA ALA A 52 39.38 -3.69 -20.89
C ALA A 52 38.35 -3.78 -19.74
N GLY A 53 38.78 -3.41 -18.53
CA GLY A 53 37.90 -3.24 -17.38
C GLY A 53 37.26 -1.84 -17.36
N LEU A 54 35.94 -1.77 -17.52
CA LEU A 54 35.18 -0.53 -17.32
C LEU A 54 34.58 -0.49 -15.91
N GLN A 55 34.59 0.70 -15.30
CA GLN A 55 33.90 0.95 -14.05
C GLN A 55 32.50 1.47 -14.35
N LEU A 56 31.47 0.70 -13.99
CA LEU A 56 30.09 1.17 -13.98
C LEU A 56 29.79 1.79 -12.62
N VAL A 57 29.55 3.10 -12.59
CA VAL A 57 29.11 3.81 -11.39
C VAL A 57 27.70 4.36 -11.61
N GLY A 58 26.94 4.53 -10.53
CA GLY A 58 25.64 5.17 -10.60
C GLY A 58 25.78 6.67 -10.91
N ARG A 59 24.98 7.22 -11.83
CA ARG A 59 24.79 8.67 -11.90
C ARG A 59 24.15 9.12 -10.59
N MET A 60 24.77 10.09 -9.90
CA MET A 60 24.06 10.82 -8.87
C MET A 60 22.86 11.48 -9.55
N ARG A 61 21.66 11.09 -9.15
CA ARG A 61 20.43 11.76 -9.57
C ARG A 61 20.62 13.25 -9.21
N SER A 62 20.31 14.18 -10.11
CA SER A 62 20.04 15.55 -9.67
C SER A 62 18.75 15.45 -8.85
N THR A 63 18.90 15.29 -7.54
CA THR A 63 17.77 15.21 -6.64
C THR A 63 17.53 16.60 -6.14
N GLY A 64 16.27 17.07 -6.14
CA GLY A 64 15.94 18.31 -5.44
C GLY A 64 16.16 18.24 -3.92
N HIS A 65 16.43 17.04 -3.38
CA HIS A 65 16.48 16.76 -1.94
C HIS A 65 17.76 15.97 -1.54
N PRO A 66 18.97 16.49 -1.80
CA PRO A 66 20.22 15.73 -1.63
C PRO A 66 20.47 15.32 -0.17
N ARG A 67 20.03 16.13 0.80
CA ARG A 67 20.11 15.83 2.23
C ARG A 67 19.29 14.59 2.59
N ALA A 68 18.07 14.48 2.06
CA ALA A 68 17.17 13.37 2.36
C ALA A 68 17.72 12.05 1.81
N TRP A 69 18.19 12.07 0.57
CA TRP A 69 18.84 10.93 -0.08
C TRP A 69 20.08 10.46 0.69
N ARG A 70 20.93 11.39 1.14
CA ARG A 70 22.12 11.06 1.93
C ARG A 70 21.74 10.31 3.22
N VAL A 71 20.77 10.83 3.98
CA VAL A 71 20.35 10.23 5.25
C VAL A 71 19.82 8.80 5.06
N ILE A 72 18.98 8.57 4.04
CA ILE A 72 18.44 7.24 3.78
C ILE A 72 19.48 6.29 3.20
N ASN A 73 20.34 6.73 2.28
CA ASN A 73 21.41 5.88 1.75
C ASN A 73 22.41 5.49 2.85
N ASP A 74 22.73 6.40 3.78
CA ASP A 74 23.54 6.09 4.96
C ASP A 74 22.86 5.03 5.83
N MET A 75 21.54 5.13 6.04
CA MET A 75 20.77 4.16 6.80
C MET A 75 20.82 2.77 6.14
N VAL A 76 20.53 2.70 4.83
CA VAL A 76 20.57 1.45 4.06
C VAL A 76 21.98 0.86 4.06
N SER A 77 23.02 1.68 3.92
CA SER A 77 24.42 1.25 4.05
C SER A 77 24.73 0.67 5.42
N ALA A 78 24.27 1.32 6.50
CA ALA A 78 24.43 0.82 7.87
C ALA A 78 23.75 -0.55 8.06
N ILE A 79 22.55 -0.72 7.52
CA ILE A 79 21.84 -2.01 7.52
C ILE A 79 22.64 -3.09 6.78
N CYS A 80 23.14 -2.80 5.58
CA CYS A 80 23.94 -3.75 4.82
C CYS A 80 25.19 -4.21 5.59
N LYS A 81 25.89 -3.28 6.26
CA LYS A 81 27.05 -3.59 7.11
C LYS A 81 26.66 -4.49 8.30
N LEU A 82 25.54 -4.22 8.96
CA LEU A 82 25.00 -5.03 10.06
C LEU A 82 24.68 -6.46 9.58
N CYS A 83 23.97 -6.58 8.46
CA CYS A 83 23.56 -7.88 7.92
C CYS A 83 24.75 -8.73 7.45
N ARG A 84 25.82 -8.10 6.93
CA ARG A 84 27.03 -8.78 6.48
C ARG A 84 28.06 -9.04 7.59
N LYS A 85 27.83 -8.52 8.80
CA LYS A 85 28.77 -8.61 9.94
C LYS A 85 30.17 -8.08 9.62
N GLU A 86 30.26 -7.06 8.75
CA GLU A 86 31.53 -6.47 8.29
C GLU A 86 32.31 -5.78 9.42
N ILE A 87 31.63 -5.33 10.48
CA ILE A 87 32.22 -4.56 11.58
C ILE A 87 31.80 -5.19 12.93
N PRO A 88 32.77 -5.66 13.74
CA PRO A 88 32.49 -6.10 15.12
C PRO A 88 31.95 -4.95 15.96
N ASN A 89 30.91 -5.21 16.77
CA ASN A 89 30.28 -4.23 17.68
C ASN A 89 29.62 -3.00 17.01
N TYR A 90 29.27 -3.09 15.74
CA TYR A 90 28.52 -2.03 15.08
C TYR A 90 27.08 -1.97 15.61
N SER A 91 26.69 -0.86 16.24
CA SER A 91 25.41 -0.74 16.92
C SER A 91 24.24 -0.59 15.94
N SER A 92 23.19 -1.38 16.12
CA SER A 92 21.94 -1.23 15.38
C SER A 92 21.25 0.12 15.64
N SER A 93 21.55 0.79 16.75
CA SER A 93 21.00 2.11 17.09
C SER A 93 21.30 3.20 16.05
N VAL A 94 22.35 3.04 15.24
CA VAL A 94 22.68 3.96 14.14
C VAL A 94 21.56 4.00 13.11
N VAL A 95 20.93 2.84 12.83
CA VAL A 95 19.80 2.74 11.88
C VAL A 95 18.62 3.57 12.38
N LYS A 96 18.27 3.40 13.66
CA LYS A 96 17.21 4.16 14.32
C LYS A 96 17.47 5.67 14.26
N GLY A 97 18.68 6.11 14.62
CA GLY A 97 19.04 7.53 14.59
C GLY A 97 18.98 8.14 13.19
N LYS A 98 19.39 7.40 12.15
CA LYS A 98 19.28 7.86 10.75
C LYS A 98 17.82 7.94 10.29
N LEU A 99 16.98 6.99 10.68
CA LEU A 99 15.55 7.02 10.37
C LEU A 99 14.85 8.21 11.06
N GLU A 100 15.16 8.46 12.33
CA GLU A 100 14.66 9.63 13.07
C GLU A 100 15.13 10.94 12.43
N GLN A 101 16.40 11.01 12.00
CA GLN A 101 16.93 12.13 11.24
C GLN A 101 16.15 12.35 9.93
N PHE A 102 15.75 11.29 9.23
CA PHE A 102 14.96 11.40 8.01
C PHE A 102 13.53 11.91 8.31
N MET A 103 12.86 11.35 9.32
CA MET A 103 11.50 11.75 9.73
C MET A 103 11.39 13.18 10.26
N THR A 104 12.50 13.78 10.68
CA THR A 104 12.57 15.16 11.18
C THR A 104 12.95 16.18 10.10
N LEU A 105 13.19 15.75 8.85
CA LEU A 105 13.46 16.68 7.75
C LEU A 105 12.25 17.60 7.50
N PRO A 106 12.49 18.88 7.18
CA PRO A 106 11.42 19.84 7.03
C PRO A 106 10.58 19.53 5.78
N LEU A 107 9.27 19.43 5.98
CA LEU A 107 8.29 19.17 4.93
C LEU A 107 7.60 20.45 4.47
N THR A 108 7.28 20.57 3.18
CA THR A 108 6.53 21.74 2.67
C THR A 108 5.14 21.82 3.31
N LYS A 109 4.74 23.03 3.74
CA LYS A 109 3.46 23.26 4.43
C LYS A 109 2.24 23.48 3.52
N GLN A 110 2.37 23.61 2.18
CA GLN A 110 1.21 23.89 1.30
C GLN A 110 1.20 23.23 -0.09
N ASN A 111 -0.04 22.90 -0.47
CA ASN A 111 -0.69 22.56 -1.74
C ASN A 111 0.12 22.60 -3.05
N ASN A 112 -0.01 21.49 -3.79
CA ASN A 112 0.21 21.34 -5.24
C ASN A 112 0.47 22.63 -6.02
N LYS A 113 1.75 22.91 -6.27
CA LYS A 113 2.24 23.50 -7.53
C LYS A 113 3.02 22.44 -8.33
N PHE A 114 2.52 21.21 -8.38
CA PHE A 114 3.07 20.13 -9.22
C PHE A 114 2.92 20.39 -10.74
N ALA A 115 2.42 21.56 -11.15
CA ALA A 115 2.35 21.96 -12.55
C ALA A 115 3.56 22.80 -13.02
N SER A 116 4.46 23.28 -12.15
CA SER A 116 5.43 24.31 -12.55
C SER A 116 6.84 23.83 -12.90
N LEU A 117 7.31 22.68 -12.41
CA LEU A 117 8.69 22.23 -12.68
C LEU A 117 8.82 21.36 -13.94
N SER A 118 7.84 20.49 -14.20
CA SER A 118 7.78 19.71 -15.45
C SER A 118 7.43 20.58 -16.67
N MET A 119 6.65 21.65 -16.50
CA MET A 119 6.37 22.59 -17.59
C MET A 119 7.50 23.59 -17.84
N LYS A 120 8.36 23.88 -16.86
CA LYS A 120 9.55 24.71 -17.06
C LYS A 120 10.58 23.98 -17.92
N SER A 121 10.87 22.71 -17.64
CA SER A 121 11.76 21.90 -18.50
C SER A 121 11.18 21.66 -19.89
N ALA A 122 9.85 21.48 -20.02
CA ALA A 122 9.18 21.37 -21.32
C ALA A 122 9.15 22.69 -22.11
N ARG A 123 9.07 23.86 -21.45
CA ARG A 123 9.19 25.17 -22.11
C ARG A 123 10.61 25.46 -22.58
N ILE A 124 11.61 25.15 -21.76
CA ILE A 124 13.03 25.30 -22.14
C ILE A 124 13.37 24.38 -23.32
N LYS A 125 12.85 23.15 -23.31
CA LYS A 125 13.04 22.21 -24.41
C LYS A 125 12.38 22.68 -25.72
N ARG A 126 11.15 23.21 -25.64
CA ARG A 126 10.47 23.82 -26.81
C ARG A 126 11.11 25.12 -27.30
N ALA A 127 11.71 25.90 -26.41
CA ALA A 127 12.43 27.12 -26.78
C ALA A 127 13.76 26.79 -27.50
N ASN A 128 14.44 25.73 -27.08
CA ASN A 128 15.66 25.26 -27.76
C ASN A 128 15.34 24.56 -29.09
N GLU A 129 14.28 23.74 -29.14
CA GLU A 129 13.82 23.10 -30.39
C GLU A 129 13.27 24.13 -31.41
N ALA A 130 12.68 25.25 -30.94
CA ALA A 130 12.24 26.33 -31.82
C ALA A 130 13.40 27.18 -32.39
N LYS A 131 14.52 27.29 -31.66
CA LYS A 131 15.73 27.97 -32.15
C LYS A 131 16.54 27.13 -33.14
N GLU A 132 16.44 25.80 -33.08
CA GLU A 132 17.11 24.89 -34.04
C GLU A 132 16.34 24.75 -35.38
N LEU A 133 15.12 25.29 -35.49
CA LEU A 133 14.28 25.23 -36.69
C LEU A 133 14.16 26.56 -37.45
N SER A 134 14.79 27.63 -36.96
CA SER A 134 14.90 28.92 -37.66
C SER A 134 16.36 29.26 -37.91
N ASN A 135 16.95 28.69 -38.96
CA ASN A 135 18.08 29.32 -39.64
C ASN A 135 17.53 30.51 -40.42
N ASP A 136 17.48 31.68 -39.79
CA ASP A 136 17.56 32.95 -40.52
C ASP A 136 18.43 33.91 -39.71
N ASP A 137 19.56 34.21 -40.34
CA ASP A 137 20.55 35.19 -39.98
C ASP A 137 19.90 36.57 -40.06
N ASN A 138 19.79 37.29 -38.94
CA ASN A 138 19.89 38.75 -38.87
C ASN A 138 19.88 39.18 -37.40
N GLY A 139 20.97 39.83 -37.01
CA GLY A 139 21.17 40.36 -35.67
C GLY A 139 20.27 41.54 -35.37
N GLU A 140 19.95 41.67 -34.08
CA GLU A 140 19.99 42.93 -33.33
C GLU A 140 20.10 42.55 -31.85
N GLU A 141 21.16 43.05 -31.23
CA GLU A 141 21.43 42.95 -29.80
C GLU A 141 20.46 43.89 -29.07
N GLU A 142 19.57 43.33 -28.25
CA GLU A 142 18.95 44.08 -27.16
C GLU A 142 19.39 43.45 -25.84
N GLU A 143 20.36 44.11 -25.21
CA GLU A 143 20.68 43.96 -23.80
C GLU A 143 19.50 44.48 -22.96
N GLU A 144 18.68 43.56 -22.44
CA GLU A 144 17.92 43.83 -21.20
C GLU A 144 18.60 43.06 -20.07
N GLY A 145 19.34 43.82 -19.27
CA GLY A 145 19.95 43.33 -18.04
C GLY A 145 18.90 43.10 -16.97
N ASP A 146 18.73 41.85 -16.58
CA ASP A 146 18.24 41.48 -15.27
C ASP A 146 19.44 40.93 -14.47
N GLU A 147 20.06 41.80 -13.69
CA GLU A 147 20.96 41.43 -12.59
C GLU A 147 20.16 40.71 -11.52
N ASP A 148 19.96 39.39 -11.68
CA ASP A 148 19.66 38.52 -10.55
C ASP A 148 20.87 37.61 -10.33
N GLY A 149 21.79 38.10 -9.49
CA GLY A 149 22.77 37.28 -8.83
C GLY A 149 22.05 36.27 -7.92
N GLU A 150 21.66 35.13 -8.48
CA GLU A 150 21.20 33.99 -7.70
C GLU A 150 22.43 33.36 -7.02
N ASP A 151 22.63 33.74 -5.75
CA ASP A 151 23.51 33.06 -4.81
C ASP A 151 23.30 31.53 -4.88
N GLU A 152 24.30 30.81 -5.38
CA GLU A 152 24.34 29.35 -5.54
C GLU A 152 24.28 28.53 -4.21
N ASN A 153 23.84 29.10 -3.09
CA ASN A 153 24.04 28.51 -1.75
C ASN A 153 22.83 28.33 -0.83
N ASP A 154 21.57 28.48 -1.29
CA ASP A 154 20.41 28.13 -0.44
C ASP A 154 19.29 27.36 -1.14
N TRP A 155 19.60 26.14 -1.59
CA TRP A 155 18.56 25.14 -1.89
C TRP A 155 18.32 24.22 -0.67
N CYS A 156 18.02 24.81 0.49
CA CYS A 156 17.36 24.08 1.59
C CYS A 156 15.85 23.92 1.30
N GLY A 157 15.52 23.37 0.13
CA GLY A 157 14.15 23.18 -0.31
C GLY A 157 13.43 22.19 0.59
N ASN A 158 12.35 22.64 1.24
CA ASN A 158 11.44 21.77 1.98
C ASN A 158 11.00 20.57 1.11
N ILE A 159 10.95 19.37 1.69
CA ILE A 159 10.59 18.14 0.94
C ILE A 159 9.07 18.02 0.89
N ASN A 160 8.48 17.83 -0.29
CA ASN A 160 7.05 17.51 -0.35
C ASN A 160 6.82 16.03 0.05
N LYS A 161 5.62 15.71 0.55
CA LYS A 161 5.34 14.38 1.11
C LYS A 161 5.41 13.25 0.09
N ILE A 162 5.14 13.54 -1.19
CA ILE A 162 5.20 12.55 -2.26
C ILE A 162 6.67 12.20 -2.53
N ASP A 163 7.53 13.20 -2.70
CA ASP A 163 8.97 13.04 -2.86
C ASP A 163 9.56 12.34 -1.64
N TYR A 164 9.11 12.66 -0.43
CA TYR A 164 9.53 11.99 0.80
C TYR A 164 9.29 10.47 0.73
N CYS A 165 8.07 10.05 0.40
CA CYS A 165 7.74 8.62 0.24
C CYS A 165 8.52 7.98 -0.91
N LYS A 166 8.70 8.71 -2.02
CA LYS A 166 9.45 8.23 -3.19
C LYS A 166 10.92 8.00 -2.88
N ILE A 167 11.58 8.93 -2.19
CA ILE A 167 12.99 8.79 -1.78
C ILE A 167 13.18 7.54 -0.90
N PHE A 168 12.26 7.31 0.03
CA PHE A 168 12.31 6.14 0.90
C PHE A 168 12.19 4.82 0.10
N MET A 169 11.26 4.77 -0.86
CA MET A 169 11.03 3.62 -1.72
C MET A 169 12.20 3.38 -2.71
N ASP A 170 12.61 4.42 -3.42
CA ASP A 170 13.64 4.35 -4.47
C ASP A 170 15.04 4.04 -3.91
N ALA A 171 15.28 4.28 -2.62
CA ALA A 171 16.50 3.88 -1.92
C ALA A 171 16.45 2.45 -1.37
N CYS A 172 15.39 1.68 -1.65
CA CYS A 172 15.16 0.33 -1.13
C CYS A 172 15.14 0.24 0.41
N ALA A 173 14.70 1.31 1.09
CA ALA A 173 14.66 1.35 2.54
C ALA A 173 13.68 0.32 3.17
N PRO A 174 12.47 0.06 2.62
CA PRO A 174 11.61 -1.00 3.12
C PRO A 174 12.30 -2.38 3.10
N GLN A 175 12.95 -2.73 1.98
CA GLN A 175 13.64 -4.00 1.78
C GLN A 175 14.80 -4.14 2.76
N ALA A 176 15.59 -3.07 2.95
CA ALA A 176 16.68 -3.07 3.92
C ALA A 176 16.17 -3.28 5.35
N LEU A 177 15.13 -2.55 5.78
CA LEU A 177 14.56 -2.70 7.12
C LEU A 177 13.97 -4.09 7.36
N VAL A 178 13.27 -4.66 6.37
CA VAL A 178 12.77 -6.04 6.44
C VAL A 178 13.94 -7.03 6.52
N MET A 179 14.99 -6.85 5.73
CA MET A 179 16.21 -7.67 5.81
C MET A 179 16.86 -7.61 7.20
N LEU A 180 16.89 -6.43 7.83
CA LEU A 180 17.37 -6.29 9.22
C LEU A 180 16.45 -7.02 10.21
N TYR A 181 15.13 -6.95 10.00
CA TYR A 181 14.14 -7.69 10.81
C TYR A 181 14.24 -9.21 10.63
N MET A 182 14.73 -9.71 9.50
CA MET A 182 15.01 -11.14 9.28
C MET A 182 16.35 -11.60 9.85
N SER A 183 17.12 -10.71 10.48
CA SER A 183 18.43 -11.07 11.04
C SER A 183 18.29 -12.12 12.15
N SER A 184 19.27 -13.02 12.26
CA SER A 184 19.34 -13.95 13.40
C SER A 184 19.71 -13.25 14.71
N ASP A 185 20.28 -12.05 14.65
CA ASP A 185 20.64 -11.24 15.81
C ASP A 185 19.39 -10.55 16.39
N LYS A 186 19.09 -10.82 17.66
CA LYS A 186 17.95 -10.22 18.36
C LYS A 186 18.01 -8.68 18.40
N ASN A 187 19.18 -8.08 18.61
CA ASN A 187 19.31 -6.62 18.69
C ASN A 187 19.03 -5.95 17.34
N ASN A 188 19.35 -6.63 16.24
CA ASN A 188 19.01 -6.17 14.89
C ASN A 188 17.51 -6.28 14.65
N ARG A 189 16.88 -7.40 15.04
CA ARG A 189 15.44 -7.60 14.94
C ARG A 189 14.65 -6.56 15.72
N ASP A 190 14.97 -6.38 17.01
CA ASP A 190 14.30 -5.43 17.89
C ASP A 190 14.45 -3.98 17.37
N CYS A 191 15.64 -3.63 16.86
CA CYS A 191 15.86 -2.33 16.24
C CYS A 191 15.04 -2.14 14.95
N ALA A 192 15.03 -3.13 14.06
CA ALA A 192 14.25 -3.09 12.83
C ALA A 192 12.75 -2.99 13.13
N GLU A 193 12.28 -3.76 14.11
CA GLU A 193 10.89 -3.74 14.59
C GLU A 193 10.48 -2.34 15.06
N ALA A 194 11.31 -1.70 15.89
CA ALA A 194 11.08 -0.33 16.34
C ALA A 194 11.10 0.68 15.18
N CYS A 195 12.02 0.52 14.23
CA CYS A 195 12.13 1.38 13.05
C CYS A 195 10.89 1.28 12.15
N ILE A 196 10.47 0.05 11.82
CA ILE A 196 9.29 -0.20 10.98
C ILE A 196 8.04 0.37 11.66
N ARG A 197 7.82 0.09 12.96
CA ARG A 197 6.66 0.66 13.69
C ARG A 197 6.67 2.18 13.68
N SER A 198 7.81 2.79 14.00
CA SER A 198 7.93 4.25 14.05
C SER A 198 7.63 4.87 12.69
N PHE A 199 8.19 4.33 11.61
CA PHE A 199 8.03 4.89 10.28
C PHE A 199 6.64 4.65 9.70
N VAL A 200 6.07 3.45 9.84
CA VAL A 200 4.70 3.15 9.40
C VAL A 200 3.69 4.01 10.18
N GLY A 201 3.88 4.21 11.48
CA GLY A 201 3.08 5.12 12.30
C GLY A 201 3.18 6.58 11.82
N PHE A 202 4.39 7.03 11.47
CA PHE A 202 4.61 8.36 10.88
C PHE A 202 3.91 8.53 9.52
N VAL A 203 4.08 7.58 8.60
CA VAL A 203 3.49 7.60 7.26
C VAL A 203 1.96 7.58 7.31
N LYS A 204 1.37 6.86 8.28
CA LYS A 204 -0.09 6.83 8.51
C LYS A 204 -0.68 8.23 8.73
N VAL A 205 0.04 9.12 9.42
CA VAL A 205 -0.43 10.48 9.74
C VAL A 205 0.09 11.56 8.79
N LEU A 206 1.00 11.19 7.88
CA LEU A 206 1.66 12.11 6.95
C LEU A 206 0.69 12.66 5.89
N GLY A 207 -0.07 11.78 5.22
CA GLY A 207 -0.99 12.14 4.14
C GLY A 207 -2.32 12.69 4.65
N ARG A 208 -2.67 13.92 4.26
CA ARG A 208 -3.99 14.53 4.60
C ARG A 208 -4.96 14.49 3.42
N GLN A 209 -4.44 14.67 2.20
CA GLN A 209 -5.23 14.63 0.97
C GLN A 209 -5.25 13.21 0.37
N ALA A 210 -6.26 12.91 -0.46
CA ALA A 210 -6.43 11.57 -1.05
C ALA A 210 -5.20 11.10 -1.85
N VAL A 211 -4.58 12.00 -2.64
CA VAL A 211 -3.39 11.69 -3.43
C VAL A 211 -2.20 11.36 -2.53
N GLU A 212 -1.89 12.22 -1.55
CA GLU A 212 -0.82 11.98 -0.57
C GLU A 212 -1.03 10.65 0.19
N ARG A 213 -2.29 10.36 0.56
CA ARG A 213 -2.66 9.15 1.28
C ARG A 213 -2.40 7.90 0.44
N SER A 214 -2.65 7.94 -0.87
CA SER A 214 -2.35 6.84 -1.80
C SER A 214 -0.86 6.51 -1.79
N PHE A 215 0.01 7.51 -1.93
CA PHE A 215 1.46 7.31 -1.88
C PHE A 215 1.93 6.75 -0.54
N CYS A 216 1.43 7.31 0.57
CA CYS A 216 1.73 6.80 1.91
C CYS A 216 1.28 5.33 2.07
N ALA A 217 0.09 4.99 1.57
CA ALA A 217 -0.42 3.63 1.61
C ALA A 217 0.40 2.67 0.72
N THR A 218 0.97 3.12 -0.41
CA THR A 218 1.89 2.30 -1.21
C THR A 218 3.15 1.93 -0.42
N VAL A 219 3.69 2.84 0.39
CA VAL A 219 4.84 2.53 1.25
C VAL A 219 4.51 1.43 2.26
N VAL A 220 3.35 1.50 2.89
CA VAL A 220 2.90 0.46 3.84
C VAL A 220 2.59 -0.86 3.11
N LEU A 221 2.01 -0.79 1.92
CA LEU A 221 1.77 -1.96 1.05
C LEU A 221 3.07 -2.69 0.71
N GLU A 222 4.16 -1.96 0.47
CA GLU A 222 5.48 -2.57 0.23
C GLU A 222 5.96 -3.37 1.43
N PHE A 223 5.85 -2.82 2.65
CA PHE A 223 6.14 -3.58 3.87
C PHE A 223 5.27 -4.84 3.99
N CYS A 224 3.97 -4.74 3.70
CA CYS A 224 3.09 -5.90 3.70
C CYS A 224 3.55 -6.97 2.70
N LYS A 225 3.90 -6.59 1.47
CA LYS A 225 4.40 -7.51 0.42
C LYS A 225 5.69 -8.22 0.84
N LEU A 226 6.61 -7.49 1.46
CA LEU A 226 7.90 -8.02 1.90
C LEU A 226 7.80 -8.90 3.15
N LEU A 227 6.89 -8.59 4.07
CA LEU A 227 6.71 -9.34 5.32
C LEU A 227 5.81 -10.56 5.18
N ARG A 228 4.89 -10.57 4.21
CA ARG A 228 3.94 -11.68 3.99
C ARG A 228 4.62 -13.07 3.83
N PRO A 229 5.71 -13.23 3.07
CA PRO A 229 6.37 -14.54 2.88
C PRO A 229 7.05 -15.07 4.15
N VAL A 230 7.21 -14.26 5.19
CA VAL A 230 7.97 -14.60 6.41
C VAL A 230 7.11 -15.31 7.46
N GLY A 231 5.81 -15.45 7.22
CA GLY A 231 4.88 -16.15 8.10
C GLY A 231 3.69 -15.26 8.47
N ALA A 232 2.76 -15.10 7.53
CA ALA A 232 1.65 -14.15 7.64
C ALA A 232 0.75 -14.33 8.88
N GLU A 233 0.57 -15.55 9.39
CA GLU A 233 -0.34 -15.82 10.53
C GLU A 233 0.27 -15.41 11.90
N GLU A 234 1.60 -15.46 12.06
CA GLU A 234 2.27 -15.23 13.36
C GLU A 234 3.18 -14.00 13.36
N ASN A 235 3.50 -13.44 12.20
CA ASN A 235 4.40 -12.31 12.10
C ASN A 235 3.70 -11.00 12.54
N VAL A 236 4.02 -10.58 13.76
CA VAL A 236 3.48 -9.37 14.41
C VAL A 236 3.70 -8.11 13.55
N MET A 237 4.83 -8.00 12.84
CA MET A 237 5.10 -6.87 11.95
C MET A 237 4.20 -6.87 10.71
N TYR A 238 3.97 -8.05 10.11
CA TYR A 238 3.05 -8.17 8.98
C TYR A 238 1.64 -7.76 9.39
N LEU A 239 1.14 -8.28 10.51
CA LEU A 239 -0.18 -7.95 11.04
C LEU A 239 -0.31 -6.44 11.33
N TYR A 240 0.70 -5.83 11.94
CA TYR A 240 0.73 -4.39 12.20
C TYR A 240 0.69 -3.55 10.91
N CYS A 241 1.48 -3.91 9.90
CA CYS A 241 1.49 -3.22 8.61
C CYS A 241 0.16 -3.41 7.87
N ARG A 242 -0.40 -4.63 7.88
CA ARG A 242 -1.68 -4.96 7.24
C ARG A 242 -2.84 -4.16 7.85
N SER A 243 -2.96 -4.12 9.18
CA SER A 243 -3.98 -3.30 9.86
C SER A 243 -3.79 -1.82 9.58
N THR A 244 -2.53 -1.34 9.54
CA THR A 244 -2.23 0.05 9.22
C THR A 244 -2.66 0.38 7.79
N LEU A 245 -2.30 -0.46 6.82
CA LEU A 245 -2.70 -0.32 5.43
C LEU A 245 -4.24 -0.29 5.30
N GLY A 246 -4.94 -1.25 5.90
CA GLY A 246 -6.41 -1.28 5.90
C GLY A 246 -7.01 0.04 6.40
N SER A 247 -6.50 0.58 7.51
CA SER A 247 -6.96 1.87 8.05
C SER A 247 -6.67 3.08 7.13
N MET A 248 -5.69 2.95 6.23
CA MET A 248 -5.34 4.00 5.27
C MET A 248 -6.15 3.92 3.97
N LEU A 249 -6.71 2.75 3.64
CA LEU A 249 -7.54 2.54 2.45
C LEU A 249 -8.90 3.26 2.51
N ASP A 250 -9.30 3.77 3.68
CA ASP A 250 -10.48 4.62 3.79
C ASP A 250 -10.34 5.84 2.86
N LYS A 251 -11.33 6.00 1.95
CA LYS A 251 -11.39 7.05 0.92
C LYS A 251 -10.28 7.02 -0.14
N ILE A 252 -9.48 5.96 -0.22
CA ILE A 252 -8.60 5.72 -1.36
C ILE A 252 -9.40 5.06 -2.47
N GLU A 253 -9.34 5.64 -3.67
CA GLU A 253 -9.96 5.03 -4.84
C GLU A 253 -9.11 3.87 -5.37
N VAL A 254 -9.65 2.66 -5.27
CA VAL A 254 -9.02 1.45 -5.83
C VAL A 254 -9.40 1.32 -7.30
N VAL A 255 -8.40 1.21 -8.15
CA VAL A 255 -8.55 1.11 -9.60
C VAL A 255 -8.29 -0.32 -10.09
N SER A 256 -8.82 -0.64 -11.26
CA SER A 256 -8.31 -1.79 -12.01
C SER A 256 -6.89 -1.40 -12.45
N GLY A 257 -5.92 -2.33 -12.38
CA GLY A 257 -4.48 -2.03 -12.50
C GLY A 257 -4.09 -1.21 -13.75
N PRO A 258 -2.79 -0.92 -13.97
CA PRO A 258 -2.30 0.05 -14.96
C PRO A 258 -2.71 -0.17 -16.44
N LYS A 259 -3.51 -1.19 -16.75
CA LYS A 259 -4.04 -1.49 -18.09
C LYS A 259 -5.44 -0.94 -18.40
N ASP A 260 -6.20 -0.44 -17.42
CA ASP A 260 -7.64 -0.13 -17.63
C ASP A 260 -7.98 1.37 -17.70
N ILE A 261 -6.99 2.26 -17.77
CA ILE A 261 -7.22 3.67 -18.14
C ILE A 261 -6.74 3.85 -19.56
N CYS A 262 -7.64 4.32 -20.42
CA CYS A 262 -7.38 4.81 -21.77
C CYS A 262 -6.01 5.50 -21.85
N GLY A 263 -5.01 4.82 -22.42
CA GLY A 263 -3.79 5.39 -23.04
C GLY A 263 -2.90 6.36 -22.26
N ILE A 264 -3.20 6.72 -21.01
CA ILE A 264 -2.45 7.71 -20.26
C ILE A 264 -1.97 7.06 -18.96
N SER A 265 -0.92 6.24 -19.07
CA SER A 265 -0.03 6.06 -17.94
C SER A 265 0.73 7.38 -17.74
N VAL A 266 0.16 8.29 -16.97
CA VAL A 266 0.96 9.40 -16.45
C VAL A 266 1.99 8.77 -15.53
N TRP A 267 3.26 8.80 -15.95
CA TRP A 267 4.41 8.55 -15.11
C TRP A 267 4.32 9.52 -13.92
N GLY A 268 3.73 9.08 -12.80
CA GLY A 268 3.55 9.96 -11.64
C GLY A 268 2.34 9.71 -10.74
N THR A 269 1.42 8.79 -11.07
CA THR A 269 0.27 8.48 -10.19
C THR A 269 0.37 7.06 -9.65
N THR A 270 1.00 6.89 -8.49
CA THR A 270 1.02 5.62 -7.77
C THR A 270 -0.37 5.36 -7.21
N CYS A 271 -1.13 4.49 -7.87
CA CYS A 271 -2.46 4.07 -7.46
C CYS A 271 -2.42 2.65 -6.90
N ILE A 272 -3.17 2.42 -5.83
CA ILE A 272 -3.36 1.07 -5.27
C ILE A 272 -4.38 0.35 -6.15
N GLY A 273 -3.95 -0.73 -6.79
CA GLY A 273 -4.80 -1.54 -7.65
C GLY A 273 -5.62 -2.56 -6.86
N ILE A 274 -6.73 -3.04 -7.42
CA ILE A 274 -7.50 -4.13 -6.81
C ILE A 274 -6.63 -5.39 -6.62
N GLN A 275 -5.68 -5.63 -7.51
CA GLN A 275 -4.72 -6.74 -7.43
C GLN A 275 -3.81 -6.66 -6.20
N ASP A 276 -3.60 -5.46 -5.66
CA ASP A 276 -2.85 -5.26 -4.42
C ASP A 276 -3.73 -5.48 -3.18
N VAL A 277 -5.02 -5.11 -3.24
CA VAL A 277 -5.96 -5.16 -2.11
C VAL A 277 -6.57 -6.54 -1.93
N PHE A 278 -6.97 -7.18 -3.04
CA PHE A 278 -7.72 -8.42 -3.04
C PHE A 278 -7.00 -9.59 -2.34
N PRO A 279 -5.67 -9.77 -2.45
CA PRO A 279 -4.98 -10.85 -1.75
C PRO A 279 -5.07 -10.76 -0.23
N PHE A 280 -5.16 -9.55 0.35
CA PHE A 280 -5.36 -9.35 1.79
C PHE A 280 -6.80 -9.68 2.18
N PHE A 281 -7.77 -9.21 1.40
CA PHE A 281 -9.19 -9.54 1.60
C PHE A 281 -9.41 -11.07 1.56
N LYS A 282 -8.84 -11.76 0.57
CA LYS A 282 -8.94 -13.21 0.43
C LYS A 282 -8.32 -13.94 1.63
N GLU A 283 -7.12 -13.53 2.03
CA GLU A 283 -6.44 -14.08 3.21
C GLU A 283 -7.27 -13.92 4.48
N LEU A 284 -7.76 -12.69 4.75
CA LEU A 284 -8.59 -12.39 5.91
C LEU A 284 -9.91 -13.15 5.90
N GLY A 285 -10.57 -13.28 4.76
CA GLY A 285 -11.80 -14.07 4.63
C GLY A 285 -11.58 -15.54 4.97
N LEU A 286 -10.48 -16.13 4.49
CA LEU A 286 -10.11 -17.51 4.81
C LEU A 286 -9.69 -17.67 6.28
N GLN A 287 -8.98 -16.70 6.84
CA GLN A 287 -8.60 -16.71 8.25
C GLN A 287 -9.83 -16.62 9.15
N LEU A 288 -10.79 -15.74 8.85
CA LEU A 288 -12.03 -15.62 9.61
C LEU A 288 -12.88 -16.90 9.56
N LEU A 289 -12.86 -17.65 8.45
CA LEU A 289 -13.51 -18.96 8.39
C LEU A 289 -12.91 -19.93 9.41
N LYS A 290 -11.57 -19.96 9.51
CA LYS A 290 -10.82 -20.79 10.47
C LYS A 290 -11.08 -20.33 11.91
N ASP A 291 -11.00 -19.03 12.16
CA ASP A 291 -11.15 -18.45 13.49
C ASP A 291 -12.58 -18.57 14.01
N LEU A 292 -13.61 -18.47 13.16
CA LEU A 292 -14.99 -18.70 13.57
C LEU A 292 -15.22 -20.12 14.05
N VAL A 293 -14.67 -21.12 13.35
CA VAL A 293 -14.71 -22.53 13.78
C VAL A 293 -14.06 -22.69 15.15
N GLN A 294 -12.87 -22.11 15.35
CA GLN A 294 -12.15 -22.16 16.64
C GLN A 294 -12.87 -21.39 17.75
N SER A 295 -13.49 -20.24 17.45
CA SER A 295 -14.23 -19.41 18.41
C SER A 295 -15.44 -20.13 18.99
N ALA A 296 -16.00 -21.07 18.22
CA ALA A 296 -17.11 -21.91 18.65
C ALA A 296 -16.66 -23.06 19.57
N GLU A 297 -15.36 -23.21 19.81
CA GLU A 297 -14.75 -24.28 20.59
C GLU A 297 -13.95 -23.73 21.79
N CYS A 298 -13.22 -22.62 21.65
CA CYS A 298 -12.44 -22.01 22.73
C CYS A 298 -12.26 -20.48 22.60
N ASN A 299 -11.87 -19.84 23.71
CA ASN A 299 -11.67 -18.39 23.83
C ASN A 299 -10.21 -17.91 23.66
N SER A 300 -9.25 -18.79 23.36
CA SER A 300 -7.82 -18.43 23.45
C SER A 300 -7.38 -17.36 22.43
N ASN A 301 -8.13 -17.17 21.34
CA ASN A 301 -7.73 -16.33 20.19
C ASN A 301 -8.61 -15.09 19.98
N ILE A 302 -9.36 -14.62 21.00
CA ILE A 302 -10.30 -13.49 20.84
C ILE A 302 -9.62 -12.23 20.29
N GLY A 303 -8.41 -11.89 20.78
CA GLY A 303 -7.69 -10.70 20.32
C GLY A 303 -7.25 -10.77 18.85
N GLN A 304 -6.98 -11.98 18.35
CA GLN A 304 -6.72 -12.23 16.92
C GLN A 304 -8.01 -12.01 16.11
N LEU A 305 -9.11 -12.64 16.53
CA LEU A 305 -10.40 -12.53 15.86
C LEU A 305 -10.88 -11.07 15.76
N VAL A 306 -10.76 -10.29 16.84
CA VAL A 306 -11.13 -8.86 16.84
C VAL A 306 -10.36 -8.10 15.75
N ARG A 307 -9.03 -8.29 15.69
CA ARG A 307 -8.19 -7.63 14.68
C ARG A 307 -8.54 -8.08 13.27
N ASP A 308 -8.71 -9.38 13.06
CA ASP A 308 -8.99 -9.93 11.73
C ASP A 308 -10.36 -9.50 11.22
N VAL A 309 -11.36 -9.34 12.09
CA VAL A 309 -12.67 -8.77 11.70
C VAL A 309 -12.54 -7.29 11.30
N CYS A 310 -11.79 -6.49 12.08
CA CYS A 310 -11.54 -5.09 11.73
C CYS A 310 -10.77 -4.94 10.41
N ASP A 311 -9.71 -5.73 10.22
CA ASP A 311 -8.93 -5.76 9.00
C ASP A 311 -9.82 -6.21 7.82
N PHE A 312 -10.60 -7.29 7.99
CA PHE A 312 -11.49 -7.79 6.95
C PHE A 312 -12.46 -6.72 6.47
N ALA A 313 -13.11 -5.99 7.39
CA ALA A 313 -13.97 -4.87 7.04
C ALA A 313 -13.22 -3.78 6.26
N ALA A 314 -12.00 -3.43 6.71
CA ALA A 314 -11.19 -2.39 6.08
C ALA A 314 -10.78 -2.74 4.64
N PHE A 315 -10.49 -4.01 4.34
CA PHE A 315 -10.16 -4.47 2.98
C PHE A 315 -11.40 -4.82 2.14
N LEU A 316 -12.53 -5.15 2.79
CA LEU A 316 -13.79 -5.45 2.11
C LEU A 316 -14.39 -4.18 1.49
N GLN A 317 -14.42 -3.05 2.19
CA GLN A 317 -15.03 -1.81 1.68
C GLN A 317 -14.48 -1.35 0.30
N PRO A 318 -13.16 -1.22 0.10
CA PRO A 318 -12.61 -0.89 -1.22
C PRO A 318 -12.92 -1.98 -2.27
N THR A 319 -12.93 -3.25 -1.88
CA THR A 319 -13.30 -4.38 -2.76
C THR A 319 -14.77 -4.29 -3.20
N LEU A 320 -15.69 -4.00 -2.28
CA LEU A 320 -17.11 -3.78 -2.58
C LEU A 320 -17.30 -2.57 -3.51
N ALA A 321 -16.62 -1.46 -3.22
CA ALA A 321 -16.70 -0.25 -4.04
C ALA A 321 -16.25 -0.53 -5.48
N PHE A 322 -15.12 -1.24 -5.65
CA PHE A 322 -14.63 -1.66 -6.95
C PHE A 322 -15.62 -2.59 -7.67
N THR A 323 -16.08 -3.65 -7.02
CA THR A 323 -16.98 -4.64 -7.62
C THR A 323 -18.33 -4.01 -8.00
N ARG A 324 -18.90 -3.12 -7.19
CA ARG A 324 -20.12 -2.35 -7.54
C ARG A 324 -19.95 -1.52 -8.81
N ARG A 325 -18.81 -0.83 -8.94
CA ARG A 325 -18.51 -0.04 -10.15
C ARG A 325 -18.38 -0.94 -11.38
N ARG A 326 -17.71 -2.09 -11.27
CA ARG A 326 -17.63 -3.05 -12.37
C ARG A 326 -19.00 -3.59 -12.77
N PHE A 327 -19.87 -3.90 -11.80
CA PHE A 327 -21.25 -4.31 -12.09
C PHE A 327 -22.04 -3.21 -12.82
N ALA A 328 -21.92 -1.95 -12.37
CA ALA A 328 -22.57 -0.81 -13.02
C ALA A 328 -22.09 -0.61 -14.47
N ILE A 329 -20.77 -0.70 -14.71
CA ILE A 329 -20.19 -0.63 -16.06
C ILE A 329 -20.69 -1.80 -16.91
N ALA A 330 -20.67 -3.03 -16.40
CA ALA A 330 -21.16 -4.20 -17.12
C ALA A 330 -22.66 -4.07 -17.48
N ALA A 331 -23.48 -3.54 -16.58
CA ALA A 331 -24.89 -3.27 -16.85
C ALA A 331 -25.09 -2.20 -17.93
N ALA A 332 -24.28 -1.15 -17.94
CA ALA A 332 -24.29 -0.12 -18.98
C ALA A 332 -23.83 -0.67 -20.34
N VAL A 333 -22.79 -1.51 -20.38
CA VAL A 333 -22.27 -2.13 -21.60
C VAL A 333 -23.23 -3.17 -22.18
N LYS A 334 -23.93 -3.96 -21.34
CA LYS A 334 -25.02 -4.85 -21.79
C LYS A 334 -26.14 -4.07 -22.49
N LYS A 335 -26.48 -2.88 -21.99
CA LYS A 335 -27.45 -1.97 -22.65
C LYS A 335 -26.91 -1.45 -23.99
N ALA A 336 -25.59 -1.35 -24.16
CA ALA A 336 -24.92 -0.82 -25.36
C ALA A 336 -24.54 -1.90 -26.41
N LYS A 337 -25.10 -3.12 -26.37
CA LYS A 337 -24.81 -4.24 -27.29
C LYS A 337 -23.33 -4.71 -27.31
N GLY A 338 -22.57 -4.49 -26.24
CA GLY A 338 -21.19 -5.00 -26.11
C GLY A 338 -21.11 -6.37 -25.44
N LYS A 339 -20.17 -7.23 -25.88
CA LYS A 339 -19.78 -8.45 -25.15
C LYS A 339 -19.17 -8.04 -23.80
N VAL A 340 -19.82 -8.43 -22.71
CA VAL A 340 -19.27 -8.29 -21.36
C VAL A 340 -18.17 -9.34 -21.17
N GLY A 341 -16.94 -8.89 -20.89
CA GLY A 341 -15.89 -9.78 -20.39
C GLY A 341 -16.31 -10.42 -19.06
N PRO A 342 -15.85 -11.64 -18.75
CA PRO A 342 -16.27 -12.36 -17.55
C PRO A 342 -16.10 -11.45 -16.32
N LEU A 343 -17.14 -11.44 -15.48
CA LEU A 343 -17.02 -10.97 -14.10
C LEU A 343 -15.77 -11.64 -13.52
N GLY A 344 -14.79 -10.81 -13.14
CA GLY A 344 -13.43 -11.29 -12.85
C GLY A 344 -13.38 -12.31 -11.72
N GLU A 345 -12.29 -13.08 -11.67
CA GLU A 345 -12.03 -14.09 -10.64
C GLU A 345 -12.27 -13.57 -9.22
N GLU A 346 -12.05 -12.27 -8.97
CA GLU A 346 -12.27 -11.62 -7.68
C GLU A 346 -13.73 -11.66 -7.20
N ALA A 347 -14.70 -11.57 -8.12
CA ALA A 347 -16.12 -11.62 -7.78
C ALA A 347 -16.54 -13.03 -7.33
N ASP A 348 -16.05 -14.07 -8.00
CA ASP A 348 -16.31 -15.47 -7.63
C ASP A 348 -15.68 -15.80 -6.28
N HIS A 349 -14.45 -15.35 -6.04
CA HIS A 349 -13.81 -15.51 -4.74
C HIS A 349 -14.55 -14.76 -3.62
N LEU A 350 -15.01 -13.53 -3.87
CA LEU A 350 -15.84 -12.77 -2.92
C LEU A 350 -17.14 -13.52 -2.59
N PHE A 351 -17.81 -14.08 -3.60
CA PHE A 351 -19.02 -14.89 -3.43
C PHE A 351 -18.75 -16.18 -2.62
N ASN A 352 -17.64 -16.86 -2.88
CA ASN A 352 -17.24 -18.05 -2.13
C ASN A 352 -16.93 -17.74 -0.66
N ILE A 353 -16.21 -16.64 -0.39
CA ILE A 353 -15.94 -16.17 0.98
C ILE A 353 -17.24 -15.82 1.69
N PHE A 354 -18.17 -15.12 1.02
CA PHE A 354 -19.49 -14.82 1.57
C PHE A 354 -20.24 -16.08 1.98
N ASN A 355 -20.39 -17.06 1.08
CA ASN A 355 -21.13 -18.29 1.38
C ASN A 355 -20.47 -19.09 2.50
N GLY A 356 -19.14 -19.17 2.50
CA GLY A 356 -18.40 -19.81 3.57
C GLY A 356 -18.68 -19.15 4.91
N LEU A 357 -18.52 -17.82 4.99
CA LEU A 357 -18.68 -17.08 6.24
C LEU A 357 -20.12 -17.10 6.72
N LEU A 358 -21.08 -17.02 5.80
CA LEU A 358 -22.50 -17.15 6.10
C LEU A 358 -22.83 -18.51 6.73
N GLY A 359 -22.31 -19.60 6.16
CA GLY A 359 -22.52 -20.95 6.71
C GLY A 359 -21.82 -21.17 8.05
N GLN A 360 -20.66 -20.54 8.29
CA GLN A 360 -19.97 -20.66 9.57
C GLN A 360 -20.62 -19.81 10.67
N ILE A 361 -21.02 -18.58 10.37
CA ILE A 361 -21.69 -17.72 11.36
C ILE A 361 -23.04 -18.31 11.77
N ASP A 362 -23.78 -18.92 10.83
CA ASP A 362 -25.02 -19.65 11.11
C ASP A 362 -24.82 -20.74 12.18
N LYS A 363 -23.80 -21.59 11.98
CA LYS A 363 -23.42 -22.62 12.97
C LYS A 363 -23.02 -22.03 14.32
N CYS A 364 -22.30 -20.90 14.31
CA CYS A 364 -21.87 -20.21 15.53
C CYS A 364 -23.07 -19.64 16.31
N LEU A 365 -24.03 -19.04 15.62
CA LEU A 365 -25.26 -18.51 16.21
C LEU A 365 -26.14 -19.63 16.79
N GLY A 366 -26.28 -20.76 16.09
CA GLY A 366 -26.98 -21.92 16.61
C GLY A 366 -26.34 -22.48 17.89
N LYS A 367 -25.00 -22.55 17.95
CA LYS A 367 -24.27 -22.92 19.17
C LYS A 367 -24.49 -21.91 20.30
N MET A 368 -24.47 -20.61 19.98
CA MET A 368 -24.78 -19.54 20.93
C MET A 368 -26.19 -19.71 21.51
N GLU A 369 -27.19 -20.02 20.68
CA GLU A 369 -28.57 -20.28 21.12
C GLU A 369 -28.67 -21.46 22.10
N MET A 370 -27.95 -22.55 21.82
CA MET A 370 -27.87 -23.70 22.71
C MET A 370 -27.26 -23.33 24.08
N CYS A 371 -26.26 -22.45 24.10
CA CYS A 371 -25.65 -21.95 25.33
C CYS A 371 -26.60 -21.03 26.11
N LEU A 372 -27.32 -20.14 25.42
CA LEU A 372 -28.33 -19.25 26.01
C LEU A 372 -29.46 -20.04 26.70
N SER A 373 -29.91 -21.13 26.06
CA SER A 373 -31.01 -21.97 26.55
C SER A 373 -30.67 -22.75 27.82
N LYS A 374 -29.39 -23.12 28.04
CA LYS A 374 -28.99 -24.04 29.13
C LYS A 374 -28.84 -23.41 30.52
N LYS A 375 -29.00 -22.09 30.70
CA LYS A 375 -28.95 -21.36 32.00
C LYS A 375 -27.80 -21.76 32.95
N LYS A 376 -26.68 -22.33 32.47
CA LYS A 376 -25.51 -22.67 33.31
C LYS A 376 -24.56 -21.48 33.39
N LYS A 377 -24.67 -20.71 34.48
CA LYS A 377 -23.86 -19.50 34.77
C LYS A 377 -22.33 -19.68 34.67
N LYS A 378 -21.78 -20.90 34.79
CA LYS A 378 -20.33 -21.18 34.73
C LYS A 378 -19.78 -21.34 33.30
N GLU A 379 -20.52 -21.98 32.39
CA GLU A 379 -20.13 -22.11 30.95
C GLU A 379 -20.29 -20.77 30.22
N PHE A 380 -21.20 -19.93 30.70
CA PHE A 380 -21.54 -18.63 30.11
C PHE A 380 -20.36 -17.63 30.05
N LYS A 381 -19.41 -17.69 30.98
CA LYS A 381 -18.24 -16.79 31.00
C LYS A 381 -17.14 -17.20 30.00
N ILE A 382 -17.15 -18.43 29.51
CA ILE A 382 -16.04 -19.00 28.70
C ILE A 382 -16.24 -18.77 27.20
N TYR A 383 -17.35 -18.16 26.74
CA TYR A 383 -17.61 -17.92 25.31
C TYR A 383 -17.89 -16.44 24.96
N GLN A 384 -18.04 -15.57 25.96
CA GLN A 384 -18.53 -14.19 25.77
C GLN A 384 -17.61 -13.29 24.94
N GLY A 385 -16.30 -13.52 24.93
CA GLY A 385 -15.37 -12.60 24.25
C GLY A 385 -15.41 -12.69 22.72
N GLY A 386 -15.68 -13.87 22.15
CA GLY A 386 -15.76 -14.04 20.70
C GLY A 386 -17.08 -13.55 20.10
N TRP A 387 -18.18 -13.65 20.85
CA TRP A 387 -19.52 -13.29 20.39
C TRP A 387 -19.67 -11.81 20.05
N SER A 388 -18.91 -10.93 20.71
CA SER A 388 -18.94 -9.50 20.38
C SER A 388 -18.59 -9.22 18.91
N GLN A 389 -17.83 -10.11 18.27
CA GLN A 389 -17.41 -9.96 16.88
C GLN A 389 -18.47 -10.44 15.87
N TYR A 390 -19.45 -11.25 16.30
CA TYR A 390 -20.47 -11.80 15.40
C TYR A 390 -21.32 -10.69 14.77
N LEU A 391 -21.63 -9.64 15.52
CA LEU A 391 -22.41 -8.51 15.01
C LEU A 391 -21.66 -7.73 13.91
N ALA A 392 -20.34 -7.59 14.05
CA ALA A 392 -19.48 -6.98 13.04
C ALA A 392 -19.40 -7.85 11.77
N ILE A 393 -19.23 -9.17 11.93
CA ILE A 393 -19.23 -10.11 10.79
C ILE A 393 -20.58 -10.09 10.05
N LEU A 394 -21.70 -10.08 10.78
CA LEU A 394 -23.05 -9.98 10.20
C LEU A 394 -23.25 -8.69 9.41
N LYS A 395 -22.72 -7.56 9.90
CA LYS A 395 -22.73 -6.29 9.18
C LYS A 395 -21.99 -6.37 7.84
N GLU A 396 -20.80 -6.97 7.83
CA GLU A 396 -20.02 -7.13 6.60
C GLU A 396 -20.71 -8.10 5.62
N LEU A 397 -21.30 -9.20 6.11
CA LEU A 397 -22.09 -10.12 5.30
C LEU A 397 -23.33 -9.44 4.69
N SER A 398 -24.04 -8.60 5.45
CA SER A 398 -25.14 -7.78 4.92
C SER A 398 -24.68 -6.83 3.82
N SER A 399 -23.44 -6.31 3.93
CA SER A 399 -22.87 -5.43 2.91
C SER A 399 -22.53 -6.16 1.61
N ILE A 400 -22.11 -7.43 1.70
CA ILE A 400 -21.84 -8.31 0.55
C ILE A 400 -23.15 -8.84 -0.07
N SER A 401 -24.18 -9.14 0.73
CA SER A 401 -25.43 -9.76 0.25
C SER A 401 -26.22 -8.91 -0.73
N VAL A 402 -25.93 -7.61 -0.81
CA VAL A 402 -26.57 -6.69 -1.77
C VAL A 402 -25.91 -6.75 -3.15
N LEU A 403 -24.73 -7.38 -3.28
CA LEU A 403 -23.98 -7.43 -4.54
C LEU A 403 -24.48 -8.48 -5.52
N PHE A 404 -24.87 -9.65 -5.03
CA PHE A 404 -25.15 -10.81 -5.87
C PHE A 404 -26.64 -11.17 -5.82
N PRO A 405 -27.27 -11.48 -6.97
CA PRO A 405 -28.67 -11.90 -7.01
C PRO A 405 -28.95 -13.09 -6.06
N GLY A 406 -30.03 -13.01 -5.30
CA GLY A 406 -30.47 -14.07 -4.37
C GLY A 406 -29.68 -14.18 -3.05
N THR A 407 -28.55 -13.48 -2.90
CA THR A 407 -27.76 -13.54 -1.65
C THR A 407 -28.40 -12.74 -0.51
N GLU A 408 -29.15 -11.67 -0.81
CA GLU A 408 -29.91 -10.93 0.20
C GLU A 408 -31.00 -11.80 0.85
N ASP A 409 -31.72 -12.59 0.05
CA ASP A 409 -32.73 -13.56 0.56
C ASP A 409 -32.07 -14.66 1.38
N GLN A 410 -30.89 -15.14 0.96
CA GLN A 410 -30.12 -16.15 1.70
C GLN A 410 -29.68 -15.62 3.07
N PHE A 411 -29.18 -14.39 3.11
CA PHE A 411 -28.80 -13.73 4.35
C PHE A 411 -30.01 -13.50 5.28
N LEU A 412 -31.13 -13.03 4.72
CA LEU A 412 -32.38 -12.83 5.47
C LEU A 412 -32.89 -14.14 6.07
N ARG A 413 -32.85 -15.25 5.33
CA ARG A 413 -33.25 -16.57 5.85
C ARG A 413 -32.38 -16.98 7.05
N MET A 414 -31.07 -16.85 6.94
CA MET A 414 -30.13 -17.18 8.02
C MET A 414 -30.40 -16.33 9.27
N ILE A 415 -30.56 -15.01 9.11
CA ILE A 415 -30.84 -14.12 10.24
C ILE A 415 -32.21 -14.42 10.87
N THR A 416 -33.22 -14.78 10.06
CA THR A 416 -34.57 -15.11 10.56
C THR A 416 -34.55 -16.41 11.37
N GLN A 417 -33.76 -17.40 10.95
CA GLN A 417 -33.56 -18.64 11.70
C GLN A 417 -32.85 -18.40 13.03
N ASN A 418 -31.89 -17.47 13.07
CA ASN A 418 -31.09 -17.14 14.27
C ASN A 418 -31.55 -15.86 14.99
N LYS A 419 -32.86 -15.62 15.06
CA LYS A 419 -33.42 -14.38 15.62
C LYS A 419 -33.12 -14.18 17.11
N GLU A 420 -33.13 -15.23 17.93
CA GLU A 420 -32.90 -15.11 19.38
C GLU A 420 -31.43 -14.78 19.69
N PRO A 421 -30.42 -15.49 19.13
CA PRO A 421 -29.02 -15.08 19.23
C PRO A 421 -28.77 -13.64 18.76
N LEU A 422 -29.37 -13.23 17.64
CA LEU A 422 -29.18 -11.88 17.11
C LEU A 422 -29.68 -10.81 18.08
N ARG A 423 -30.87 -10.98 18.67
CA ARG A 423 -31.42 -10.04 19.65
C ARG A 423 -30.52 -9.90 20.87
N ASP A 424 -30.05 -11.04 21.40
CA ASP A 424 -29.14 -11.07 22.55
C ASP A 424 -27.80 -10.39 22.22
N LEU A 425 -27.24 -10.61 21.01
CA LEU A 425 -26.06 -9.90 20.53
C LEU A 425 -26.26 -8.38 20.49
N VAL A 426 -27.39 -7.93 19.95
CA VAL A 426 -27.71 -6.50 19.86
C VAL A 426 -27.79 -5.87 21.24
N VAL A 427 -28.53 -6.46 22.17
CA VAL A 427 -28.69 -5.88 23.53
C VAL A 427 -27.37 -5.89 24.31
N ARG A 428 -26.53 -6.91 24.16
CA ARG A 428 -25.28 -7.04 24.93
C ARG A 428 -24.11 -6.23 24.38
N TYR A 429 -23.93 -6.21 23.06
CA TYR A 429 -22.68 -5.76 22.44
C TYR A 429 -22.84 -4.53 21.55
N ALA A 430 -24.07 -4.13 21.20
CA ALA A 430 -24.25 -2.92 20.41
C ALA A 430 -23.82 -1.68 21.21
N ASN A 431 -22.99 -0.83 20.59
CA ASN A 431 -22.42 0.35 21.23
C ASN A 431 -22.52 1.59 20.31
N ARG A 432 -22.29 2.79 20.88
CA ARG A 432 -22.49 4.05 20.14
C ARG A 432 -21.45 4.33 19.04
N MET A 433 -20.33 3.61 19.01
CA MET A 433 -19.24 3.86 18.06
C MET A 433 -19.47 3.19 16.70
N ASP A 434 -20.38 2.22 16.65
CA ASP A 434 -20.63 1.40 15.46
C ASP A 434 -21.92 1.81 14.73
N ASP A 435 -21.90 1.68 13.40
CA ASP A 435 -23.10 1.86 12.58
C ASP A 435 -23.92 0.57 12.48
N TYR A 436 -25.14 0.61 13.00
CA TYR A 436 -26.17 -0.45 12.93
C TYR A 436 -27.34 -0.11 11.97
N SER A 437 -27.17 0.86 11.08
CA SER A 437 -28.19 1.26 10.09
C SER A 437 -28.67 0.08 9.24
N TRP A 438 -27.80 -0.89 8.96
CA TRP A 438 -28.10 -2.11 8.19
C TRP A 438 -29.21 -2.96 8.84
N LEU A 439 -29.33 -2.98 10.17
CA LEU A 439 -30.37 -3.72 10.89
C LEU A 439 -31.78 -3.17 10.63
N ARG A 440 -31.91 -1.92 10.16
CA ARG A 440 -33.22 -1.32 9.85
C ARG A 440 -33.94 -2.08 8.74
N LYS A 441 -33.19 -2.67 7.80
CA LYS A 441 -33.74 -3.51 6.73
C LYS A 441 -34.38 -4.80 7.27
N TYR A 442 -33.91 -5.27 8.42
CA TYR A 442 -34.29 -6.54 9.04
C TYR A 442 -35.11 -6.33 10.32
N LYS A 443 -35.85 -5.22 10.41
CA LYS A 443 -36.60 -4.81 11.60
C LYS A 443 -37.48 -5.92 12.16
N ASP A 444 -38.11 -6.73 11.31
CA ASP A 444 -39.07 -7.76 11.71
C ASP A 444 -38.44 -8.91 12.49
N VAL A 445 -37.11 -9.07 12.41
CA VAL A 445 -36.35 -10.06 13.16
C VAL A 445 -36.04 -9.56 14.58
N LEU A 446 -35.94 -8.24 14.77
CA LEU A 446 -35.68 -7.60 16.06
C LEU A 446 -36.96 -7.45 16.89
N ASP A 447 -36.85 -7.68 18.19
CA ASP A 447 -37.92 -7.46 19.17
C ASP A 447 -37.92 -6.01 19.70
N PHE A 448 -38.87 -5.71 20.59
CA PHE A 448 -38.98 -4.38 21.20
C PHE A 448 -37.71 -3.99 21.97
N GLU A 449 -37.12 -4.92 22.72
CA GLU A 449 -35.95 -4.65 23.56
C GLU A 449 -34.72 -4.29 22.72
N SER A 450 -34.44 -5.07 21.67
CA SER A 450 -33.34 -4.80 20.74
C SER A 450 -33.52 -3.47 20.03
N ARG A 451 -34.73 -3.17 19.54
CA ARG A 451 -35.03 -1.90 18.87
C ARG A 451 -34.93 -0.71 19.82
N ARG A 452 -35.40 -0.87 21.07
CA ARG A 452 -35.25 0.14 22.12
C ARG A 452 -33.79 0.40 22.43
N HIS A 453 -32.97 -0.64 22.59
CA HIS A 453 -31.53 -0.49 22.83
C HIS A 453 -30.85 0.28 21.68
N LEU A 454 -31.10 -0.12 20.43
CA LEU A 454 -30.59 0.60 19.26
C LEU A 454 -31.04 2.07 19.21
N ALA A 455 -32.30 2.34 19.55
CA ALA A 455 -32.80 3.72 19.62
C ALA A 455 -32.09 4.52 20.73
N MET A 456 -31.84 3.93 21.90
CA MET A 456 -31.09 4.56 22.99
C MET A 456 -29.64 4.90 22.59
N LEU A 457 -29.02 4.10 21.72
CA LEU A 457 -27.69 4.38 21.19
C LEU A 457 -27.65 5.57 20.22
N MET A 458 -28.79 5.98 19.65
CA MET A 458 -28.87 7.13 18.75
C MET A 458 -28.90 8.47 19.48
N PHE A 459 -29.18 8.48 20.78
CA PHE A 459 -29.15 9.69 21.61
C PHE A 459 -27.76 9.87 22.22
N PRO A 460 -27.23 11.11 22.30
CA PRO A 460 -25.91 11.41 22.86
C PRO A 460 -25.75 11.07 24.34
#